data_AF-A0AAJ0U240-F1
#
_entry.id   AF-A0AAJ0U240-F1
#
_cell.length_a   1.000
_cell.length_b   1.000
_cell.length_c   1.000
_cell.angle_alpha   90.00
_cell.angle_beta   90.00
_cell.angle_gamma   90.00
#
_symmetry.space_group_name_H-M   'P 1'
#
loop_
_entity.id
_entity.type
_entity.pdbx_description
1 polymer ?
#
loop_
_entity_poly.entity_id
_entity_poly.type
_entity_poly.pdbx_seq_one_letter_code
_entity_poly.pdbx_strand_id
1 'polypeptide(L)' 'MHKLWQIFDPRRTLVAIFIFLFILGLLIHFILLSSADFNWLGDGIPPVAQLVSQQIGLV' A
#
# COMPACT_ATOMS: atom_id res chain seq x y z
N MET A 1 3.88 17.93 -31.17
CA MET A 1 2.92 17.64 -30.09
C MET A 1 3.19 18.53 -28.87
N HIS A 2 3.08 19.85 -29.01
CA HIS A 2 3.24 20.81 -27.89
C HIS A 2 1.90 21.49 -27.53
N LYS A 3 0.89 21.38 -28.40
CA LYS A 3 -0.44 21.97 -28.20
C LYS A 3 -1.19 21.40 -27.00
N LEU A 4 -0.85 20.19 -26.54
CA LEU A 4 -1.43 19.59 -25.34
C LEU A 4 -1.19 20.48 -24.10
N TRP A 5 -0.04 21.15 -24.03
CA TRP A 5 0.31 22.08 -22.95
C TRP A 5 -0.33 23.46 -23.07
N GLN A 6 -1.04 23.76 -24.18
CA GLN A 6 -1.82 25.00 -24.31
C GLN A 6 -3.23 24.89 -23.71
N ILE A 7 -3.74 23.66 -23.56
CA ILE A 7 -5.04 23.38 -22.91
C ILE A 7 -4.85 22.96 -21.46
N PHE A 8 -3.77 22.25 -21.15
CA PHE A 8 -3.47 21.79 -19.80
C PHE A 8 -2.41 22.66 -19.16
N ASP A 9 -2.78 23.39 -18.09
CA ASP A 9 -1.83 24.15 -17.28
C ASP A 9 -0.71 23.24 -16.75
N PRO A 10 0.55 23.41 -17.19
CA PRO A 10 1.61 22.44 -16.99
C PRO A 10 1.86 22.11 -15.51
N ARG A 11 1.72 23.13 -14.65
CA ARG A 11 1.88 23.00 -13.21
C ARG A 11 0.82 22.10 -12.59
N ARG A 12 -0.45 22.22 -13.01
CA ARG A 12 -1.55 21.42 -12.46
C ARG A 12 -1.45 19.96 -12.91
N THR A 13 -1.09 19.72 -14.16
CA THR A 13 -0.94 18.36 -14.70
C THR A 13 0.19 17.59 -14.01
N LEU A 14 1.34 18.24 -13.76
CA LEU A 14 2.43 17.62 -13.01
C LEU A 14 2.01 17.26 -11.59
N VAL A 15 1.33 18.16 -10.88
CA VAL A 15 0.83 17.91 -9.52
C VAL A 15 -0.21 16.78 -9.52
N ALA A 16 -1.14 16.77 -10.48
CA ALA A 16 -2.17 15.74 -10.59
C ALA A 16 -1.56 14.34 -10.80
N ILE A 17 -0.59 14.21 -11.71
CA ILE A 17 0.10 12.95 -11.96
C ILE A 17 0.91 12.52 -10.73
N PHE A 18 1.60 13.45 -10.06
CA PHE A 18 2.39 13.15 -8.87
C PHE A 18 1.52 12.63 -7.73
N ILE A 19 0.40 13.31 -7.45
CA ILE A 19 -0.54 12.89 -6.41
C ILE A 19 -1.20 11.56 -6.78
N PHE A 20 -1.62 11.39 -8.04
CA PHE A 20 -2.23 10.14 -8.50
C PHE A 20 -1.28 8.95 -8.32
N LEU A 21 -0.03 9.07 -8.79
CA LEU A 21 0.99 8.03 -8.65
C LEU A 21 1.33 7.78 -7.18
N PHE A 22 1.40 8.82 -6.36
CA PHE A 22 1.71 8.70 -4.94
C PHE A 22 0.62 7.93 -4.18
N ILE A 23 -0.65 8.29 -4.40
CA ILE A 23 -1.80 7.59 -3.80
C ILE A 23 -1.84 6.13 -4.28
N LEU A 24 -1.64 5.90 -5.58
CA LEU A 24 -1.62 4.56 -6.16
C LEU A 24 -0.49 3.71 -5.57
N GLY A 25 0.70 4.29 -5.37
CA GLY A 25 1.83 3.64 -4.72
C GLY A 25 1.53 3.26 -3.28
N LEU A 26 1.00 4.20 -2.49
CA LEU A 26 0.60 3.93 -1.10
C LEU A 26 -0.48 2.83 -1.04
N LEU A 27 -1.51 2.90 -1.88
CA LEU A 27 -2.58 1.91 -1.93
C LEU A 27 -2.02 0.49 -2.12
N ILE A 28 -1.07 0.31 -3.05
CA ILE A 28 -0.42 -0.99 -3.27
C ILE A 28 0.33 -1.44 -2.01
N HIS A 29 1.12 -0.56 -1.38
CA HIS A 29 1.85 -0.92 -0.16
C HIS A 29 0.92 -1.30 0.99
N PHE A 30 -0.18 -0.56 1.19
CA PHE A 30 -1.18 -0.89 2.20
C PHE A 30 -1.87 -2.23 1.91
N ILE A 31 -2.11 -2.58 0.65
CA ILE A 31 -2.67 -3.89 0.27
C ILE A 31 -1.69 -5.03 0.60
N LEU A 32 -0.40 -4.86 0.28
CA LEU A 32 0.61 -5.87 0.61
C LEU A 32 0.76 -6.04 2.13
N LEU A 33 0.82 -4.92 2.87
CA LEU A 33 0.89 -4.94 4.33
C LEU A 33 -0.38 -5.47 5.00
N SER A 34 -1.55 -5.33 4.37
CA SER A 34 -2.80 -5.90 4.88
C SER A 34 -2.92 -7.40 4.63
N SER A 35 -2.12 -7.96 3.71
CA SER A 35 -2.20 -9.38 3.34
C SER A 35 -1.36 -10.22 4.31
N ALA A 36 -1.93 -11.29 4.86
CA ALA A 36 -1.29 -12.13 5.87
C ALA A 36 0.10 -12.67 5.45
N ASP A 37 0.28 -12.96 4.16
CA ASP A 37 1.52 -13.56 3.64
C ASP A 37 2.56 -12.54 3.13
N PHE A 38 2.15 -11.29 2.88
CA PHE A 38 3.03 -10.25 2.30
C PHE A 38 3.32 -9.09 3.27
N ASN A 39 2.84 -9.19 4.51
CA ASN A 39 3.05 -8.19 5.54
C ASN A 39 4.44 -8.31 6.16
N TRP A 40 5.42 -7.61 5.57
CA TRP A 40 6.80 -7.60 6.05
C TRP A 40 7.03 -6.84 7.37
N LEU A 41 6.02 -6.12 7.89
CA LEU A 41 6.11 -5.40 9.17
C LEU A 41 5.49 -6.17 10.34
N GLY A 42 4.61 -7.14 10.06
CA GLY A 42 3.90 -7.92 11.07
C GLY A 42 4.30 -9.40 11.12
N ASP A 43 4.97 -9.91 10.09
CA ASP A 43 5.32 -11.33 10.02
C ASP A 43 6.64 -11.64 10.74
N GLY A 44 6.51 -11.90 12.03
CA GLY A 44 7.42 -12.79 12.77
C GLY A 44 6.70 -13.99 13.37
N ILE A 45 5.38 -14.13 13.13
CA ILE A 45 4.56 -15.19 13.71
C ILE A 45 3.63 -15.70 12.61
N PRO A 46 3.90 -16.88 12.03
CA PRO A 46 2.97 -17.48 11.08
C PRO A 46 1.59 -17.61 11.74
N PRO A 47 0.48 -17.50 11.01
CA PRO A 47 -0.87 -17.56 11.58
C PRO A 47 -1.10 -18.78 12.48
N VAL A 48 -0.39 -19.89 12.22
CA VAL A 48 -0.35 -21.09 13.07
C VAL A 48 0.20 -20.81 14.49
N ALA A 49 1.24 -19.99 14.63
CA ALA A 49 1.83 -19.66 15.93
C ALA A 49 0.97 -18.68 16.75
N GLN A 50 0.14 -17.85 16.13
CA GLN A 50 -0.88 -17.06 16.84
C GLN A 50 -1.96 -17.96 17.45
N LEU A 51 -2.39 -19.00 16.72
CA LEU A 51 -3.36 -19.99 17.23
C LEU A 51 -2.79 -20.80 18.42
N VAL A 52 -1.50 -21.12 18.40
CA VAL A 52 -0.83 -21.82 19.52
C VAL A 52 -0.82 -20.97 20.80
N SER A 53 -0.59 -19.65 20.70
CA SER A 53 -0.61 -18.76 21.87
C SER A 53 -2.01 -18.61 22.51
N GLN A 54 -3.08 -18.64 21.70
CA GLN A 54 -4.45 -18.64 22.23
C GLN A 54 -4.85 -19.96 22.90
N GLN A 55 -4.28 -21.08 22.44
CA GLN A 55 -4.60 -22.39 23.01
C GLN A 55 -3.83 -22.67 24.32
N ILE A 56 -2.62 -22.15 24.48
CA ILE A 56 -1.81 -22.33 25.70
C ILE A 56 -2.32 -21.46 26.87
N GLY A 57 -3.05 -20.37 26.61
CA GLY A 57 -3.66 -19.55 27.66
C GLY A 57 -4.92 -20.14 28.32
N LEU A 58 -5.41 -21.28 27.82
CA LEU A 58 -6.63 -21.97 28.29
C LEU A 58 -6.35 -23.34 28.92
N VAL A 59 -5.08 -23.70 29.15
CA VAL A 59 -4.63 -24.89 29.91
C VAL A 59 -3.73 -24.44 31.04
#